data_AF-A0A4Q1W224-F1
#
_entry.id   AF-A0A4Q1W224-F1
#
_cell.length_a   1.000
_cell.length_b   1.000
_cell.length_c   1.000
_cell.angle_alpha   90.00
_cell.angle_beta   90.00
_cell.angle_gamma   90.00
#
_symmetry.space_group_name_H-M   'P 1'
#
loop_
_entity.id
_entity.type
_entity.pdbx_description
1 polymer ?
#
loop_
_entity_poly.entity_id
_entity_poly.type
_entity_poly.pdbx_seq_one_letter_code
_entity_poly.pdbx_strand_id
1 'polypeptide(L)'
;MSGRRPDLAQLDFGNFARQFDRCLRQDRVIAFSQWRDIVAAVPPGLQDFFWRVVEVNLSPAGETRLRALREWSAFYGEILDARFRRPSADRPQFRTTKQAFDSYSAIFWRFGSTDARFDLRFGRLVLLALRKESSTIANHGKGSYDDLLVVMRRTGRFRELTSFPICTEPGAQYSQRAGSGDKRYKGVGFKKADGVDINKDGIKDAGRMTEGTYQYFEKKGGFLGDRAFQVKNTQIAERDTDGDGRFTQDDKSRIDPKGAGTSMYIHRGGADNVLEPNTWSAGCQTVPKNRYPIFLKAVGKPNAFYYVLVNAAS
;
A
#
# COMPACT_ATOMS: atom_id res chain seq x y z
N MET A 1 -27.77 -32.48 -4.85
CA MET A 1 -28.31 -31.28 -5.53
C MET A 1 -27.12 -30.45 -5.99
N SER A 2 -26.95 -30.28 -7.30
CA SER A 2 -25.87 -29.46 -7.87
C SER A 2 -26.12 -28.00 -7.51
N GLY A 3 -25.41 -27.48 -6.52
CA GLY A 3 -25.49 -26.10 -6.09
C GLY A 3 -25.00 -25.20 -7.22
N ARG A 4 -25.88 -24.32 -7.72
CA ARG A 4 -25.53 -23.27 -8.69
C ARG A 4 -24.33 -22.50 -8.12
N ARG A 5 -23.20 -22.46 -8.84
CA ARG A 5 -22.03 -21.68 -8.42
C ARG A 5 -22.48 -20.22 -8.18
N PRO A 6 -22.17 -19.63 -7.02
CA PRO A 6 -22.58 -18.27 -6.72
C PRO A 6 -21.95 -17.31 -7.73
N ASP A 7 -22.76 -16.38 -8.25
CA ASP A 7 -22.29 -15.33 -9.14
C ASP A 7 -21.32 -14.42 -8.37
N LEU A 8 -20.13 -14.20 -8.94
CA LEU A 8 -19.09 -13.36 -8.35
C LEU A 8 -19.50 -11.90 -8.19
N ALA A 9 -20.44 -11.41 -8.99
CA ALA A 9 -21.02 -10.08 -8.79
C ALA A 9 -21.87 -10.00 -7.52
N GLN A 10 -22.40 -11.14 -7.05
CA GLN A 10 -23.20 -11.26 -5.84
C GLN A 10 -22.35 -11.63 -4.60
N LEU A 11 -21.09 -12.04 -4.79
CA LEU A 11 -20.22 -12.46 -3.70
C LEU A 11 -19.68 -11.26 -2.91
N ASP A 12 -20.33 -10.97 -1.78
CA ASP A 12 -19.87 -9.99 -0.78
C ASP A 12 -18.83 -10.63 0.15
N PHE A 13 -17.55 -10.34 -0.07
CA PHE A 13 -16.44 -10.88 0.72
C PHE A 13 -16.59 -10.59 2.22
N GLY A 14 -16.96 -9.37 2.59
CA GLY A 14 -17.14 -8.99 3.99
C GLY A 14 -18.33 -9.71 4.63
N ASN A 15 -19.43 -9.89 3.91
CA ASN A 15 -20.57 -10.64 4.42
C ASN A 15 -20.26 -12.14 4.57
N PHE A 16 -19.62 -12.74 3.56
CA PHE A 16 -19.10 -14.11 3.65
C PHE A 16 -18.27 -14.28 4.92
N ALA A 17 -17.26 -13.44 5.13
CA ALA A 17 -16.32 -13.58 6.25
C ALA A 17 -17.02 -13.50 7.62
N ARG A 18 -17.98 -12.57 7.78
CA ARG A 18 -18.76 -12.44 9.02
C ARG A 18 -19.69 -13.63 9.26
N GLN A 19 -20.30 -14.17 8.21
CA GLN A 19 -21.16 -15.34 8.33
C GLN A 19 -20.35 -16.61 8.61
N PHE A 20 -19.20 -16.75 7.96
CA PHE A 20 -18.25 -17.84 8.19
C PHE A 20 -17.79 -17.88 9.65
N ASP A 21 -17.32 -16.75 10.20
CA ASP A 21 -16.98 -16.65 11.63
C ASP A 21 -18.16 -16.99 12.55
N ARG A 22 -19.34 -16.46 12.25
CA ARG A 22 -20.56 -16.73 13.04
C ARG A 22 -20.91 -18.21 13.06
N CYS A 23 -20.86 -18.88 11.91
CA CYS A 23 -21.16 -20.30 11.78
C CYS A 23 -20.15 -21.16 12.55
N LEU A 24 -18.85 -20.83 12.48
CA LEU A 24 -17.83 -21.50 13.28
C LEU A 24 -18.11 -21.37 14.77
N ARG A 25 -18.44 -20.18 15.26
CA ARG A 25 -18.75 -19.97 16.68
C ARG A 25 -20.02 -20.68 17.17
N GLN A 26 -20.98 -20.94 16.29
CA GLN A 26 -22.25 -21.61 16.60
C GLN A 26 -22.22 -23.11 16.34
N ASP A 27 -21.06 -23.66 15.98
CA ASP A 27 -20.86 -25.05 15.60
C ASP A 27 -21.80 -25.56 14.50
N ARG A 28 -22.06 -24.72 13.50
CA ARG A 28 -22.97 -25.04 12.39
C ARG A 28 -22.21 -25.73 11.25
N VAL A 29 -21.81 -26.98 11.49
CA VAL A 29 -21.04 -27.84 10.57
C VAL A 29 -21.74 -28.06 9.21
N ILE A 30 -23.07 -27.99 9.18
CA ILE A 30 -23.89 -28.33 7.99
C ILE A 30 -23.66 -27.37 6.80
N ALA A 31 -23.07 -26.18 7.01
CA ALA A 31 -22.81 -25.22 5.93
C ALA A 31 -21.49 -25.48 5.16
N PHE A 32 -20.69 -26.48 5.53
CA PHE A 32 -19.32 -26.63 5.02
C PHE A 32 -19.19 -26.87 3.51
N SER A 33 -20.05 -27.68 2.89
CA SER A 33 -20.00 -27.89 1.43
C SER A 33 -20.26 -26.59 0.65
N GLN A 34 -21.25 -25.80 1.08
CA GLN A 34 -21.59 -24.53 0.46
C GLN A 34 -20.45 -23.50 0.55
N TRP A 35 -19.73 -23.47 1.68
CA TRP A 35 -18.59 -22.58 1.84
C TRP A 35 -17.44 -22.92 0.89
N ARG A 36 -17.14 -24.21 0.70
CA ARG A 36 -16.11 -24.66 -0.26
C ARG A 36 -16.47 -24.23 -1.69
N ASP A 37 -17.74 -24.34 -2.08
CA ASP A 37 -18.20 -23.91 -3.40
C ASP A 37 -18.04 -22.40 -3.60
N ILE A 38 -18.30 -21.60 -2.55
CA ILE A 38 -18.08 -20.15 -2.60
C ILE A 38 -16.59 -19.82 -2.76
N VAL A 39 -15.72 -20.45 -1.99
CA VAL A 39 -14.27 -20.22 -2.07
C VAL A 39 -13.72 -20.64 -3.44
N ALA A 40 -14.18 -21.78 -3.96
CA ALA A 40 -13.81 -22.25 -5.29
C ALA A 40 -14.32 -21.35 -6.42
N ALA A 41 -15.35 -20.54 -6.17
CA ALA A 41 -15.85 -19.55 -7.13
C ALA A 41 -14.96 -18.30 -7.19
N VAL A 42 -14.19 -17.97 -6.14
CA VAL A 42 -13.31 -16.79 -6.11
C VAL A 42 -12.18 -16.96 -7.14
N PRO A 43 -12.02 -16.00 -8.09
CA PRO A 43 -10.97 -16.06 -9.11
C PRO A 43 -9.58 -16.12 -8.47
N PRO A 44 -8.61 -16.84 -9.06
CA PRO A 44 -7.25 -16.93 -8.53
C PRO A 44 -6.61 -15.57 -8.22
N GLY A 45 -6.78 -14.58 -9.11
CA GLY A 45 -6.27 -13.22 -8.90
C GLY A 45 -6.94 -12.42 -7.75
N LEU A 46 -7.99 -12.97 -7.13
CA LEU A 46 -8.68 -12.37 -5.98
C LEU A 46 -8.56 -13.22 -4.70
N GLN A 47 -7.95 -14.41 -4.75
CA GLN A 47 -7.87 -15.32 -3.60
C GLN A 47 -7.13 -14.69 -2.42
N ASP A 48 -5.96 -14.07 -2.63
CA ASP A 48 -5.21 -13.40 -1.56
C ASP A 48 -6.05 -12.30 -0.88
N PHE A 49 -6.71 -11.46 -1.68
CA PHE A 49 -7.58 -10.39 -1.20
C PHE A 49 -8.79 -10.92 -0.44
N PHE A 50 -9.37 -12.03 -0.88
CA PHE A 50 -10.49 -12.70 -0.22
C PHE A 50 -10.07 -13.26 1.13
N TRP A 51 -8.95 -14.01 1.19
CA TRP A 51 -8.46 -14.59 2.44
C TRP A 51 -8.08 -13.55 3.47
N ARG A 52 -7.52 -12.40 3.06
CA ARG A 52 -7.29 -11.27 3.97
C ARG A 52 -8.58 -10.76 4.59
N VAL A 53 -9.67 -10.67 3.81
CA VAL A 53 -10.98 -10.27 4.35
C VAL A 53 -11.49 -11.29 5.36
N VAL A 54 -11.31 -12.59 5.10
CA VAL A 54 -11.66 -13.65 6.06
C VAL A 54 -10.82 -13.54 7.33
N GLU A 55 -9.50 -13.39 7.20
CA GLU A 55 -8.55 -13.31 8.31
C GLU A 55 -8.89 -12.19 9.30
N VAL A 56 -9.12 -10.97 8.82
CA VAL A 56 -9.39 -9.82 9.70
C VAL A 56 -10.77 -9.86 10.37
N ASN A 57 -11.68 -10.72 9.87
CA ASN A 57 -13.02 -10.91 10.45
C ASN A 57 -13.12 -12.18 11.30
N LEU A 58 -12.10 -13.04 11.31
CA LEU A 58 -12.09 -14.27 12.09
C LEU A 58 -11.83 -13.95 13.57
N SER A 59 -12.79 -14.29 14.43
CA SER A 59 -12.64 -14.11 15.87
C SER A 59 -11.74 -15.20 16.49
N PRO A 60 -11.13 -14.97 17.66
CA PRO A 60 -10.34 -16.00 18.34
C PRO A 60 -11.10 -17.32 18.59
N ALA A 61 -12.42 -17.23 18.87
CA ALA A 61 -13.28 -18.40 19.03
C ALA A 61 -13.53 -19.11 17.69
N GLY A 62 -13.77 -18.36 16.61
CA GLY A 62 -13.89 -18.89 15.26
C GLY A 62 -12.61 -19.57 14.79
N GLU A 63 -11.45 -18.95 15.02
CA GLU A 63 -10.13 -19.50 14.69
C GLU A 63 -9.85 -20.79 15.48
N THR A 64 -10.16 -20.81 16.77
CA THR A 64 -10.02 -22.01 17.60
C THR A 64 -10.88 -23.15 17.09
N ARG A 65 -12.14 -22.88 16.71
CA ARG A 65 -13.01 -23.90 16.10
C ARG A 65 -12.47 -24.37 14.76
N LEU A 66 -12.07 -23.45 13.88
CA LEU A 66 -11.56 -23.77 12.54
C LEU A 66 -10.33 -24.69 12.62
N ARG A 67 -9.39 -24.40 13.52
CA ARG A 67 -8.21 -25.23 13.76
C ARG A 67 -8.54 -26.65 14.25
N ALA A 68 -9.66 -26.83 14.96
CA ALA A 68 -10.09 -28.15 15.43
C ALA A 68 -10.74 -29.00 14.33
N LEU A 69 -11.12 -28.40 13.19
CA LEU A 69 -11.77 -29.08 12.08
C LEU A 69 -10.74 -29.59 11.06
N ARG A 70 -10.38 -30.88 11.15
CA ARG A 70 -9.38 -31.51 10.25
C ARG A 70 -9.64 -31.29 8.77
N GLU A 71 -10.91 -31.35 8.36
CA GLU A 71 -11.35 -31.17 6.97
C GLU A 71 -11.08 -29.77 6.41
N TRP A 72 -10.79 -28.79 7.27
CA TRP A 72 -10.54 -27.38 6.91
C TRP A 72 -9.10 -26.94 7.19
N SER A 73 -8.20 -27.89 7.48
CA SER A 73 -6.78 -27.59 7.72
C SER A 73 -6.12 -26.82 6.57
N ALA A 74 -6.42 -27.18 5.31
CA ALA A 74 -5.94 -26.45 4.14
C ALA A 74 -6.43 -24.99 4.09
N PHE A 75 -7.71 -24.76 4.41
CA PHE A 75 -8.32 -23.42 4.44
C PHE A 75 -7.73 -22.56 5.54
N TYR A 76 -7.49 -23.15 6.72
CA TYR A 76 -6.76 -22.48 7.78
C TYR A 76 -5.33 -22.12 7.35
N GLY A 77 -4.67 -23.01 6.59
CA GLY A 77 -3.39 -22.73 5.94
C GLY A 77 -3.44 -21.48 5.05
N GLU A 78 -4.43 -21.35 4.18
CA GLU A 78 -4.61 -20.16 3.32
C GLU A 78 -4.80 -18.86 4.14
N ILE A 79 -5.53 -18.94 5.26
CA ILE A 79 -5.72 -17.79 6.17
C ILE A 79 -4.40 -17.40 6.83
N LEU A 80 -3.60 -18.39 7.27
CA LEU A 80 -2.27 -18.13 7.84
C LEU A 80 -1.32 -17.58 6.78
N ASP A 81 -1.36 -18.09 5.56
CA ASP A 81 -0.58 -17.59 4.45
C ASP A 81 -0.94 -16.14 4.15
N ALA A 82 -2.23 -15.79 4.09
CA ALA A 82 -2.65 -14.40 3.94
C ALA A 82 -2.21 -13.50 5.11
N ARG A 83 -2.16 -14.06 6.34
CA ARG A 83 -1.73 -13.35 7.55
C ARG A 83 -0.24 -13.01 7.54
N PHE A 84 0.60 -13.89 7.01
CA PHE A 84 2.06 -13.77 7.07
C PHE A 84 2.70 -13.30 5.76
N ARG A 85 2.07 -13.53 4.60
CA ARG A 85 2.55 -13.02 3.31
C ARG A 85 2.25 -11.53 3.16
N ARG A 86 3.15 -10.82 2.47
CA ARG A 86 2.93 -9.44 2.02
C ARG A 86 1.81 -9.40 0.97
N PRO A 87 0.99 -8.33 0.94
CA PRO A 87 -0.06 -8.18 -0.08
C PRO A 87 0.56 -7.88 -1.45
N SER A 88 -0.10 -8.31 -2.53
CA SER A 88 0.30 -7.88 -3.89
C SER A 88 -0.06 -6.40 -4.13
N ALA A 89 0.80 -5.67 -4.85
CA ALA A 89 0.52 -4.33 -5.37
C ALA A 89 -0.25 -4.36 -6.70
N ASP A 90 -0.54 -5.56 -7.23
CA ASP A 90 -1.33 -5.71 -8.45
C ASP A 90 -2.70 -5.04 -8.29
N ARG A 91 -3.26 -4.63 -9.43
CA ARG A 91 -4.57 -3.99 -9.51
C ARG A 91 -5.56 -5.00 -10.08
N PRO A 92 -6.06 -5.95 -9.26
CA PRO A 92 -6.98 -6.93 -9.77
C PRO A 92 -8.30 -6.25 -10.18
N GLN A 93 -8.99 -6.89 -11.11
CA GLN A 93 -10.32 -6.42 -11.52
C GLN A 93 -11.37 -6.95 -10.54
N PHE A 94 -11.65 -6.16 -9.50
CA PHE A 94 -12.80 -6.39 -8.64
C PHE A 94 -14.11 -6.21 -9.41
N ARG A 95 -15.13 -7.03 -9.12
CA ARG A 95 -16.45 -6.91 -9.77
C ARG A 95 -17.28 -5.78 -9.19
N THR A 96 -17.05 -5.42 -7.93
CA THR A 96 -17.77 -4.33 -7.25
C THR A 96 -16.84 -3.44 -6.42
N THR A 97 -17.20 -2.17 -6.25
CA THR A 97 -16.49 -1.24 -5.35
C THR A 97 -16.43 -1.77 -3.92
N LYS A 98 -17.44 -2.51 -3.50
CA LYS A 98 -17.51 -3.09 -2.17
C LYS A 98 -16.48 -4.21 -1.96
N GLN A 99 -16.28 -5.08 -2.95
CA GLN A 99 -15.19 -6.07 -2.92
C GLN A 99 -13.84 -5.39 -2.81
N ALA A 100 -13.56 -4.41 -3.68
CA ALA A 100 -12.32 -3.65 -3.64
C ALA A 100 -12.11 -2.99 -2.26
N PHE A 101 -13.14 -2.31 -1.75
CA PHE A 101 -13.08 -1.64 -0.45
C PHE A 101 -12.80 -2.62 0.69
N ASP A 102 -13.57 -3.71 0.78
CA ASP A 102 -13.42 -4.67 1.87
C ASP A 102 -12.02 -5.32 1.82
N SER A 103 -11.51 -5.63 0.62
CA SER A 103 -10.16 -6.18 0.40
C SER A 103 -9.04 -5.24 0.80
N TYR A 104 -9.04 -3.98 0.32
CA TYR A 104 -8.02 -3.01 0.71
C TYR A 104 -8.16 -2.59 2.19
N SER A 105 -9.37 -2.57 2.72
CA SER A 105 -9.61 -2.34 4.16
C SER A 105 -9.00 -3.45 5.02
N ALA A 106 -9.00 -4.70 4.56
CA ALA A 106 -8.35 -5.79 5.29
C ALA A 106 -6.83 -5.61 5.36
N ILE A 107 -6.20 -5.21 4.25
CA ILE A 107 -4.77 -4.86 4.24
C ILE A 107 -4.50 -3.69 5.19
N PHE A 108 -5.27 -2.61 5.06
CA PHE A 108 -5.14 -1.44 5.92
C PHE A 108 -5.32 -1.81 7.41
N TRP A 109 -6.27 -2.70 7.73
CA TRP A 109 -6.51 -3.16 9.09
C TRP A 109 -5.36 -3.99 9.66
N ARG A 110 -4.62 -4.70 8.81
CA ARG A 110 -3.48 -5.51 9.23
C ARG A 110 -2.23 -4.66 9.52
N PHE A 111 -1.95 -3.69 8.66
CA PHE A 111 -0.70 -2.91 8.70
C PHE A 111 -0.84 -1.52 9.33
N GLY A 112 -2.07 -1.03 9.48
CA GLY A 112 -2.35 0.26 10.09
C GLY A 112 -2.22 0.24 11.62
N SER A 113 -1.77 1.37 12.19
CA SER A 113 -1.79 1.59 13.63
C SER A 113 -3.21 1.51 14.21
N THR A 114 -3.32 1.41 15.54
CA THR A 114 -4.62 1.42 16.22
C THR A 114 -5.46 2.66 15.87
N ASP A 115 -4.85 3.84 15.79
CA ASP A 115 -5.57 5.08 15.45
C ASP A 115 -6.01 5.11 13.97
N ALA A 116 -5.16 4.62 13.06
CA ALA A 116 -5.52 4.51 11.66
C ALA A 116 -6.72 3.58 11.47
N ARG A 117 -6.71 2.42 12.15
CA ARG A 117 -7.81 1.45 12.17
C ARG A 117 -9.09 2.04 12.74
N PHE A 118 -8.97 2.84 13.80
CA PHE A 118 -10.08 3.60 14.36
C PHE A 118 -10.67 4.53 13.29
N ASP A 119 -9.87 5.35 12.63
CA ASP A 119 -10.33 6.28 11.59
C ASP A 119 -11.07 5.57 10.44
N LEU A 120 -10.54 4.46 9.93
CA LEU A 120 -11.23 3.65 8.92
C LEU A 120 -12.59 3.14 9.42
N ARG A 121 -12.66 2.63 10.66
CA ARG A 121 -13.90 2.09 11.25
C ARG A 121 -14.96 3.18 11.41
N PHE A 122 -14.56 4.39 11.80
CA PHE A 122 -15.46 5.54 11.99
C PHE A 122 -15.75 6.32 10.70
N GLY A 123 -15.29 5.83 9.55
CA GLY A 123 -15.63 6.42 8.26
C GLY A 123 -14.87 7.69 7.93
N ARG A 124 -13.75 7.94 8.61
CA ARG A 124 -12.82 9.02 8.25
C ARG A 124 -12.05 8.64 6.99
N LEU A 125 -11.47 9.65 6.36
CA LEU A 125 -10.61 9.46 5.20
C LEU A 125 -9.33 8.73 5.63
N VAL A 126 -8.98 7.66 4.91
CA VAL A 126 -7.69 6.98 5.07
C VAL A 126 -7.12 6.63 3.71
N LEU A 127 -5.79 6.53 3.63
CA LEU A 127 -5.07 6.16 2.42
C LEU A 127 -4.21 4.91 2.69
N LEU A 128 -4.22 3.97 1.74
CA LEU A 128 -3.34 2.81 1.71
C LEU A 128 -2.43 2.91 0.49
N ALA A 129 -1.12 2.81 0.67
CA ALA A 129 -0.17 2.62 -0.41
C ALA A 129 0.46 1.22 -0.35
N LEU A 130 0.47 0.54 -1.50
CA LEU A 130 1.19 -0.70 -1.72
C LEU A 130 2.39 -0.40 -2.61
N ARG A 131 3.58 -0.43 -2.02
CA ARG A 131 4.85 -0.16 -2.70
C ARG A 131 5.35 -1.41 -3.40
N LYS A 132 5.60 -1.31 -4.69
CA LYS A 132 6.40 -2.27 -5.44
C LYS A 132 7.84 -1.78 -5.46
N GLU A 133 8.75 -2.56 -4.92
CA GLU A 133 10.16 -2.15 -4.89
C GLU A 133 10.70 -2.00 -6.31
N SER A 134 11.15 -0.79 -6.64
CA SER A 134 11.80 -0.48 -7.90
C SER A 134 13.16 0.18 -7.65
N SER A 135 14.01 0.17 -8.67
CA SER A 135 15.34 0.76 -8.55
C SER A 135 15.28 2.27 -8.70
N THR A 136 16.14 3.00 -7.98
CA THR A 136 16.27 4.44 -8.12
C THR A 136 16.66 4.85 -9.55
N ILE A 137 17.34 3.98 -10.30
CA ILE A 137 17.72 4.21 -11.71
C ILE A 137 16.59 3.93 -12.72
N ALA A 138 15.41 3.50 -12.28
CA ALA A 138 14.27 3.25 -13.15
C ALA A 138 13.94 4.47 -14.03
N ASN A 139 13.62 4.21 -15.30
CA ASN A 139 13.37 5.24 -16.32
C ASN A 139 14.46 6.32 -16.36
N HIS A 140 15.72 5.90 -16.41
CA HIS A 140 16.88 6.80 -16.43
C HIS A 140 16.96 7.72 -15.19
N GLY A 141 16.57 7.20 -14.03
CA GLY A 141 16.59 7.93 -12.76
C GLY A 141 15.42 8.90 -12.57
N LYS A 142 14.40 8.83 -13.42
CA LYS A 142 13.18 9.66 -13.34
C LYS A 142 12.11 9.08 -12.41
N GLY A 143 12.25 7.81 -12.02
CA GLY A 143 11.30 7.07 -11.18
C GLY A 143 10.16 6.41 -11.97
N SER A 144 9.33 5.64 -11.27
CA SER A 144 8.22 4.85 -11.84
C SER A 144 6.92 5.06 -11.07
N TYR A 145 5.79 5.00 -11.78
CA TYR A 145 4.44 5.04 -11.20
C TYR A 145 3.81 3.63 -11.07
N ASP A 146 4.59 2.70 -10.53
CA ASP A 146 4.28 1.27 -10.40
C ASP A 146 3.63 0.89 -9.08
N ASP A 147 3.64 1.79 -8.09
CA ASP A 147 2.95 1.60 -6.83
C ASP A 147 1.43 1.82 -6.97
N LEU A 148 0.69 1.38 -5.96
CA LEU A 148 -0.76 1.59 -5.87
C LEU A 148 -1.10 2.42 -4.63
N LEU A 149 -1.78 3.56 -4.84
CA LEU A 149 -2.47 4.29 -3.79
C LEU A 149 -3.96 4.00 -3.85
N VAL A 150 -4.59 3.80 -2.70
CA VAL A 150 -6.03 3.66 -2.54
C VAL A 150 -6.51 4.69 -1.53
N VAL A 151 -7.34 5.63 -1.98
CA VAL A 151 -8.05 6.58 -1.14
C VAL A 151 -9.38 5.95 -0.74
N MET A 152 -9.63 5.81 0.57
CA MET A 152 -10.80 5.10 1.09
C MET A 152 -11.58 5.94 2.09
N ARG A 153 -12.90 5.85 2.02
CA ARG A 153 -13.81 6.38 3.04
C ARG A 153 -15.05 5.50 3.16
N ARG A 154 -15.55 5.33 4.37
CA ARG A 154 -16.82 4.66 4.63
C ARG A 154 -17.87 5.65 5.11
N THR A 155 -18.89 5.90 4.29
CA THR A 155 -20.01 6.79 4.66
C THR A 155 -21.23 5.93 4.96
N GLY A 156 -21.39 5.50 6.21
CA GLY A 156 -22.45 4.57 6.62
C GLY A 156 -22.35 3.21 5.91
N ARG A 157 -23.31 2.94 5.00
CA ARG A 157 -23.34 1.74 4.16
C ARG A 157 -22.48 1.91 2.89
N PHE A 158 -22.27 3.15 2.45
CA PHE A 158 -21.52 3.44 1.23
C PHE A 158 -20.03 3.19 1.41
N ARG A 159 -19.40 2.71 0.34
CA ARG A 159 -17.97 2.46 0.23
C ARG A 159 -17.44 3.35 -0.87
N GLU A 160 -16.62 4.33 -0.49
CA GLU A 160 -15.94 5.21 -1.43
C GLU A 160 -14.50 4.75 -1.55
N LEU A 161 -14.07 4.52 -2.79
CA LEU A 161 -12.73 4.09 -3.11
C LEU A 161 -12.30 4.70 -4.43
N THR A 162 -11.09 5.23 -4.48
CA THR A 162 -10.44 5.63 -5.73
C THR A 162 -8.98 5.25 -5.67
N SER A 163 -8.48 4.61 -6.72
CA SER A 163 -7.10 4.16 -6.82
C SER A 163 -6.28 5.01 -7.79
N PHE A 164 -5.00 5.15 -7.50
CA PHE A 164 -4.05 5.91 -8.32
C PHE A 164 -2.73 5.14 -8.46
N PRO A 165 -2.10 5.18 -9.64
CA PRO A 165 -0.67 4.91 -9.74
C PRO A 165 0.10 6.00 -8.99
N ILE A 166 1.09 5.61 -8.18
CA ILE A 166 1.97 6.55 -7.47
C ILE A 166 3.42 6.08 -7.55
N CYS A 167 4.34 6.95 -7.13
CA CYS A 167 5.74 6.63 -6.93
C CYS A 167 6.08 6.92 -5.47
N THR A 168 6.68 5.96 -4.79
CA THR A 168 7.12 6.06 -3.39
C THR A 168 8.63 5.93 -3.23
N GLU A 169 9.35 5.75 -4.35
CA GLU A 169 10.80 5.65 -4.46
C GLU A 169 11.43 7.00 -4.87
N PRO A 170 12.68 7.30 -4.47
CA PRO A 170 13.44 8.40 -5.05
C PRO A 170 13.97 8.06 -6.44
N GLY A 171 13.99 9.05 -7.33
CA GLY A 171 14.68 8.94 -8.61
C GLY A 171 16.17 9.27 -8.47
N ALA A 172 17.02 8.51 -9.14
CA ALA A 172 18.47 8.69 -9.15
C ALA A 172 18.94 10.04 -9.74
N GLN A 173 18.07 10.77 -10.45
CA GLN A 173 18.35 12.16 -10.86
C GLN A 173 18.65 13.08 -9.65
N TYR A 174 18.30 12.66 -8.44
CA TYR A 174 18.59 13.35 -7.18
C TYR A 174 19.76 12.75 -6.37
N SER A 175 20.39 11.69 -6.86
CA SER A 175 21.51 11.02 -6.19
C SER A 175 22.82 11.77 -6.43
N GLN A 176 23.62 11.98 -5.37
CA GLN A 176 24.96 12.55 -5.52
C GLN A 176 25.87 11.68 -6.39
N ARG A 177 25.69 10.34 -6.36
CA ARG A 177 26.47 9.37 -7.16
C ARG A 177 26.25 9.55 -8.67
N ALA A 178 25.04 9.93 -9.08
CA ALA A 178 24.76 10.29 -10.48
C ALA A 178 25.54 11.54 -10.92
N GLY A 179 25.70 12.53 -10.03
CA GLY A 179 26.47 13.74 -10.30
C GLY A 179 27.99 13.53 -10.28
N SER A 180 28.49 12.51 -9.58
CA SER A 180 29.93 12.19 -9.48
C SER A 180 30.44 11.29 -10.61
N GLY A 181 29.60 10.93 -11.59
CA GLY A 181 30.00 10.08 -12.72
C GLY A 181 30.14 8.59 -12.38
N ASP A 182 29.47 8.11 -11.34
CA ASP A 182 29.43 6.68 -11.01
C ASP A 182 28.86 5.86 -12.20
N LYS A 183 29.60 4.83 -12.63
CA LYS A 183 29.24 4.00 -13.79
C LYS A 183 27.88 3.30 -13.63
N ARG A 184 27.47 3.00 -12.39
CA ARG A 184 26.15 2.41 -12.07
C ARG A 184 24.99 3.32 -12.48
N TYR A 185 25.24 4.62 -12.52
CA TYR A 185 24.26 5.67 -12.82
C TYR A 185 24.37 6.17 -14.27
N LYS A 186 25.04 5.44 -15.15
CA LYS A 186 25.20 5.81 -16.56
C LYS A 186 23.83 6.03 -17.21
N GLY A 187 23.66 7.19 -17.85
CA GLY A 187 22.41 7.58 -18.51
C GLY A 187 21.39 8.28 -17.61
N VAL A 188 21.68 8.46 -16.33
CA VAL A 188 20.86 9.28 -15.42
C VAL A 188 21.14 10.76 -15.65
N GLY A 189 20.08 11.54 -15.88
CA GLY A 189 20.18 13.00 -16.00
C GLY A 189 20.18 13.67 -14.63
N PHE A 190 21.35 13.83 -14.02
CA PHE A 190 21.51 14.48 -12.70
C PHE A 190 20.89 15.89 -12.66
N LYS A 191 20.21 16.21 -11.56
CA LYS A 191 19.58 17.52 -11.31
C LYS A 191 20.21 18.25 -10.14
N LYS A 192 20.29 17.58 -9.00
CA LYS A 192 20.87 18.09 -7.74
C LYS A 192 21.05 16.92 -6.78
N ALA A 193 21.86 17.09 -5.75
CA ALA A 193 22.01 16.09 -4.70
C ALA A 193 21.02 16.38 -3.55
N ASP A 194 19.97 15.57 -3.45
CA ASP A 194 19.09 15.52 -2.27
C ASP A 194 19.40 14.26 -1.47
N GLY A 195 19.37 14.37 -0.14
CA GLY A 195 19.71 13.26 0.75
C GLY A 195 20.50 13.70 1.97
N VAL A 196 20.88 12.72 2.78
CA VAL A 196 21.72 12.88 3.96
C VAL A 196 22.81 11.83 3.88
N ASP A 197 24.05 12.22 4.12
CA ASP A 197 25.18 11.30 4.27
C ASP A 197 25.10 10.71 5.69
N ILE A 198 24.52 9.51 5.82
CA ILE A 198 24.27 8.91 7.14
C ILE A 198 25.43 8.01 7.59
N ASN A 199 26.22 7.49 6.65
CA ASN A 199 27.37 6.63 6.92
C ASN A 199 28.70 7.41 7.02
N LYS A 200 28.68 8.72 6.75
CA LYS A 200 29.82 9.65 6.79
C LYS A 200 30.91 9.34 5.76
N ASP A 201 30.52 8.85 4.59
CA ASP A 201 31.45 8.57 3.48
C ASP A 201 31.68 9.79 2.55
N GLY A 202 31.01 10.91 2.82
CA GLY A 202 31.06 12.14 2.01
C GLY A 202 30.05 12.19 0.87
N ILE A 203 29.16 11.20 0.75
CA ILE A 203 28.16 11.09 -0.30
C ILE A 203 26.77 11.15 0.34
N LYS A 204 25.92 12.05 -0.15
CA LYS A 204 24.52 12.10 0.27
C LYS A 204 23.75 10.89 -0.23
N ASP A 205 23.10 10.20 0.69
CA ASP A 205 22.32 9.01 0.40
C ASP A 205 20.88 9.38 0.02
N ALA A 206 20.47 8.93 -1.16
CA ALA A 206 19.06 8.99 -1.58
C ALA A 206 18.22 8.19 -0.60
N GLY A 207 16.98 8.62 -0.34
CA GLY A 207 16.15 7.96 0.66
C GLY A 207 14.68 7.83 0.29
N ARG A 208 14.06 6.75 0.78
CA ARG A 208 12.62 6.50 0.72
C ARG A 208 12.03 6.41 2.12
N MET A 209 10.74 6.72 2.29
CA MET A 209 10.04 6.46 3.56
C MET A 209 10.05 4.96 3.87
N THR A 210 10.28 4.57 5.13
CA THR A 210 10.05 3.18 5.54
C THR A 210 8.57 2.83 5.46
N GLU A 211 8.23 1.55 5.35
CA GLU A 211 6.86 1.12 5.59
C GLU A 211 6.37 1.55 6.98
N GLY A 212 5.06 1.75 7.13
CA GLY A 212 4.48 2.18 8.40
C GLY A 212 3.21 3.01 8.26
N THR A 213 2.75 3.54 9.39
CA THR A 213 1.58 4.42 9.48
C THR A 213 2.01 5.85 9.75
N TYR A 214 1.53 6.78 8.93
CA TYR A 214 1.86 8.20 8.97
C TYR A 214 0.60 9.03 9.01
N GLN A 215 0.59 10.13 9.77
CA GLN A 215 -0.51 11.08 9.77
C GLN A 215 -0.11 12.32 8.96
N TYR A 216 -0.87 12.57 7.90
CA TYR A 216 -0.64 13.67 6.98
C TYR A 216 -1.63 14.80 7.22
N PHE A 217 -1.13 16.02 7.02
CA PHE A 217 -1.86 17.27 7.11
C PHE A 217 -1.67 18.05 5.82
N GLU A 218 -2.62 18.93 5.48
CA GLU A 218 -2.43 19.83 4.35
C GLU A 218 -1.23 20.76 4.62
N LYS A 219 -0.29 20.79 3.67
CA LYS A 219 0.91 21.61 3.76
C LYS A 219 0.56 23.05 3.43
N LYS A 220 0.78 23.97 4.39
CA LYS A 220 0.63 25.41 4.16
C LYS A 220 1.54 25.86 3.01
N GLY A 221 0.98 26.60 2.05
CA GLY A 221 1.68 27.07 0.85
C GLY A 221 1.85 26.02 -0.25
N GLY A 222 1.39 24.78 -0.01
CA GLY A 222 1.50 23.71 -1.00
C GLY A 222 2.94 23.26 -1.27
N PHE A 223 3.13 22.56 -2.38
CA PHE A 223 4.44 22.19 -2.91
C PHE A 223 4.38 22.11 -4.44
N LEU A 224 5.46 22.54 -5.11
CA LEU A 224 5.53 22.64 -6.57
C LEU A 224 4.33 23.38 -7.21
N GLY A 225 3.76 24.38 -6.53
CA GLY A 225 2.63 25.17 -7.03
C GLY A 225 1.27 24.46 -7.00
N ASP A 226 1.13 23.40 -6.18
CA ASP A 226 -0.15 22.70 -5.97
C ASP A 226 -0.36 22.36 -4.49
N ARG A 227 -1.55 21.90 -4.13
CA ARG A 227 -1.81 21.34 -2.81
C ARG A 227 -0.89 20.15 -2.57
N ALA A 228 -0.41 20.01 -1.35
CA ALA A 228 0.45 18.92 -0.95
C ALA A 228 0.16 18.56 0.50
N PHE A 229 0.63 17.40 0.93
CA PHE A 229 0.45 16.93 2.29
C PHE A 229 1.78 16.62 2.94
N GLN A 230 1.91 16.98 4.21
CA GLN A 230 3.13 16.83 5.00
C GLN A 230 2.79 16.22 6.37
N VAL A 231 3.69 15.42 6.92
CA VAL A 231 3.60 14.93 8.30
C VAL A 231 4.13 15.98 9.29
N LYS A 232 3.71 15.91 10.54
CA LYS A 232 4.26 16.80 11.60
C LYS A 232 5.42 16.19 12.37
N ASN A 233 5.52 14.87 12.38
CA ASN A 233 6.54 14.13 13.11
C ASN A 233 7.64 13.68 12.16
N THR A 234 8.84 13.53 12.71
CA THR A 234 10.00 13.02 11.97
C THR A 234 9.70 11.65 11.36
N GLN A 235 10.01 11.52 10.08
CA GLN A 235 9.90 10.31 9.28
C GLN A 235 11.19 9.51 9.41
N ILE A 236 11.04 8.18 9.45
CA ILE A 236 12.15 7.25 9.29
C ILE A 236 12.30 7.00 7.80
N ALA A 237 13.55 7.00 7.32
CA ALA A 237 13.87 6.69 5.94
C ALA A 237 14.79 5.47 5.84
N GLU A 238 14.68 4.75 4.73
CA GLU A 238 15.75 3.87 4.24
C GLU A 238 16.61 4.68 3.27
N ARG A 239 17.92 4.51 3.35
CA ARG A 239 18.94 5.21 2.57
C ARG A 239 19.72 4.22 1.72
N ASP A 240 20.08 4.63 0.51
CA ASP A 240 20.91 3.86 -0.42
C ASP A 240 22.39 4.16 -0.14
N THR A 241 22.91 3.60 0.96
CA THR A 241 24.26 3.95 1.44
C THR A 241 25.37 3.21 0.69
N ASP A 242 25.09 2.00 0.18
CA ASP A 242 26.01 1.28 -0.71
C ASP A 242 25.93 1.77 -2.17
N GLY A 243 24.89 2.52 -2.51
CA GLY A 243 24.72 3.18 -3.80
C GLY A 243 24.31 2.26 -4.93
N ASP A 244 23.81 1.06 -4.64
CA ASP A 244 23.38 0.09 -5.65
C ASP A 244 22.04 0.46 -6.33
N GLY A 245 21.38 1.51 -5.84
CA GLY A 245 20.11 2.01 -6.35
C GLY A 245 18.91 1.17 -5.91
N ARG A 246 19.05 0.41 -4.82
CA ARG A 246 18.02 -0.40 -4.16
C ARG A 246 18.04 -0.10 -2.66
N PHE A 247 17.01 -0.59 -1.97
CA PHE A 247 16.85 -0.40 -0.52
C PHE A 247 16.59 -1.76 0.10
N THR A 248 17.62 -2.59 0.13
CA THR A 248 17.52 -3.99 0.57
C THR A 248 18.03 -4.15 2.01
N GLN A 249 17.79 -5.31 2.60
CA GLN A 249 18.34 -5.62 3.92
C GLN A 249 19.86 -5.84 3.93
N ASP A 250 20.49 -5.94 2.75
CA ASP A 250 21.93 -6.13 2.62
C ASP A 250 22.68 -4.84 2.96
N ASP A 251 22.09 -3.68 2.67
CA ASP A 251 22.53 -2.41 3.24
C ASP A 251 22.18 -2.37 4.75
N LYS A 252 23.19 -2.63 5.58
CA LYS A 252 23.07 -2.64 7.05
C LYS A 252 23.00 -1.25 7.65
N SER A 253 23.45 -0.22 6.93
CA SER A 253 23.52 1.16 7.42
C SER A 253 22.33 2.00 6.99
N ARG A 254 21.46 1.49 6.11
CA ARG A 254 20.35 2.23 5.48
C ARG A 254 19.36 2.95 6.39
N ILE A 255 19.21 2.57 7.66
CA ILE A 255 18.12 3.10 8.49
C ILE A 255 18.49 4.48 9.02
N ASP A 256 17.81 5.50 8.50
CA ASP A 256 17.89 6.88 8.97
C ASP A 256 16.68 7.19 9.86
N PRO A 257 16.86 7.24 11.19
CA PRO A 257 15.75 7.49 12.10
C PRO A 257 15.28 8.94 12.13
N LYS A 258 16.06 9.90 11.59
CA LYS A 258 15.79 11.33 11.81
C LYS A 258 16.05 12.26 10.63
N GLY A 259 17.00 11.96 9.76
CA GLY A 259 17.50 12.84 8.71
C GLY A 259 16.49 13.14 7.60
N ALA A 260 15.43 12.35 7.44
CA ALA A 260 14.32 12.71 6.55
C ALA A 260 13.47 13.87 7.10
N GLY A 261 13.48 14.12 8.42
CA GLY A 261 12.67 15.14 9.06
C GLY A 261 11.20 14.99 8.68
N THR A 262 10.57 16.04 8.18
CA THR A 262 9.20 16.03 7.67
C THR A 262 9.12 16.28 6.17
N SER A 263 10.20 16.00 5.43
CA SER A 263 10.42 16.46 4.05
C SER A 263 9.82 15.57 2.96
N MET A 264 9.36 14.36 3.28
CA MET A 264 8.78 13.44 2.31
C MET A 264 7.27 13.66 2.24
N TYR A 265 6.84 14.48 1.28
CA TYR A 265 5.45 14.92 1.11
C TYR A 265 4.63 13.95 0.24
N ILE A 266 3.30 14.07 0.29
CA ILE A 266 2.42 13.62 -0.81
C ILE A 266 2.16 14.81 -1.74
N HIS A 267 2.59 14.74 -3.00
CA HIS A 267 2.44 15.85 -3.95
C HIS A 267 2.29 15.37 -5.41
N ARG A 268 2.07 16.30 -6.35
CA ARG A 268 2.04 15.98 -7.77
C ARG A 268 3.45 15.67 -8.30
N GLY A 269 3.58 14.64 -9.12
CA GLY A 269 4.75 14.47 -9.98
C GLY A 269 4.47 14.92 -11.42
N GLY A 270 5.20 14.38 -12.39
CA GLY A 270 4.95 14.58 -13.82
C GLY A 270 3.71 13.83 -14.32
N ALA A 271 3.34 14.06 -15.58
CA ALA A 271 2.21 13.35 -16.19
C ALA A 271 2.61 11.92 -16.56
N ASP A 272 1.68 10.96 -16.44
CA ASP A 272 1.93 9.53 -16.75
C ASP A 272 1.45 9.08 -18.13
N ASN A 273 0.99 10.01 -18.97
CA ASN A 273 0.59 9.77 -20.35
C ASN A 273 1.72 9.98 -21.36
N VAL A 274 2.97 9.89 -20.89
CA VAL A 274 4.20 9.97 -21.69
C VAL A 274 5.02 8.71 -21.49
N LEU A 275 5.91 8.39 -22.43
CA LEU A 275 6.70 7.15 -22.42
C LEU A 275 7.54 6.99 -21.14
N GLU A 276 8.19 8.07 -20.71
CA GLU A 276 9.04 8.09 -19.51
C GLU A 276 8.61 9.24 -18.58
N PRO A 277 7.61 9.00 -17.73
CA PRO A 277 7.17 10.03 -16.79
C PRO A 277 8.28 10.36 -15.80
N ASN A 278 8.43 11.64 -15.48
CA ASN A 278 9.29 12.07 -14.38
C ASN A 278 8.47 12.23 -13.12
N THR A 279 8.74 11.42 -12.11
CA THR A 279 7.98 11.43 -10.86
C THR A 279 8.30 12.64 -9.99
N TRP A 280 9.47 13.27 -10.21
CA TRP A 280 10.03 14.34 -9.39
C TRP A 280 10.12 13.99 -7.90
N SER A 281 10.25 12.69 -7.61
CA SER A 281 10.40 12.20 -6.24
C SER A 281 11.87 12.13 -5.83
N ALA A 282 12.24 12.84 -4.77
CA ALA A 282 13.48 12.63 -4.01
C ALA A 282 13.21 11.84 -2.71
N GLY A 283 12.18 10.96 -2.72
CA GLY A 283 11.68 10.23 -1.54
C GLY A 283 10.25 10.60 -1.14
N CYS A 284 9.62 11.52 -1.88
CA CYS A 284 8.23 11.89 -1.70
C CYS A 284 7.28 10.84 -2.29
N GLN A 285 6.01 10.92 -1.91
CA GLN A 285 4.93 10.10 -2.46
C GLN A 285 4.26 10.90 -3.57
N THR A 286 4.46 10.52 -4.83
CA THR A 286 4.04 11.35 -5.96
C THR A 286 2.91 10.71 -6.75
N VAL A 287 1.88 11.51 -7.03
CA VAL A 287 0.74 11.12 -7.88
C VAL A 287 0.88 11.84 -9.23
N PRO A 288 0.61 11.19 -10.38
CA PRO A 288 0.78 11.82 -11.69
C PRO A 288 -0.01 13.13 -11.85
N LYS A 289 0.59 14.12 -12.50
CA LYS A 289 0.01 15.46 -12.69
C LYS A 289 -1.39 15.44 -13.28
N ASN A 290 -1.60 14.65 -14.33
CA ASN A 290 -2.86 14.50 -15.05
C ASN A 290 -3.94 13.76 -14.24
N ARG A 291 -3.58 13.10 -13.13
CA ARG A 291 -4.50 12.46 -12.20
C ARG A 291 -4.68 13.24 -10.90
N TYR A 292 -3.78 14.18 -10.62
CA TYR A 292 -3.73 14.92 -9.36
C TYR A 292 -5.04 15.65 -9.00
N PRO A 293 -5.76 16.29 -9.94
CA PRO A 293 -7.05 16.91 -9.61
C PRO A 293 -8.09 15.90 -9.10
N ILE A 294 -8.12 14.69 -9.66
CA ILE A 294 -9.02 13.61 -9.22
C ILE A 294 -8.59 13.09 -7.85
N PHE A 295 -7.29 12.96 -7.60
CA PHE A 295 -6.75 12.63 -6.29
C PHE A 295 -7.15 13.67 -5.23
N LEU A 296 -6.97 14.96 -5.50
CA LEU A 296 -7.37 16.03 -4.58
C LEU A 296 -8.88 16.06 -4.33
N LYS A 297 -9.70 15.71 -5.34
CA LYS A 297 -11.15 15.55 -5.18
C LYS A 297 -11.50 14.38 -4.27
N ALA A 298 -10.83 13.23 -4.45
CA ALA A 298 -11.04 12.05 -3.61
C ALA A 298 -10.61 12.29 -2.15
N VAL A 299 -9.50 13.02 -1.93
CA VAL A 299 -9.04 13.42 -0.60
C VAL A 299 -9.97 14.47 0.02
N GLY A 300 -10.42 15.46 -0.77
CA GLY A 300 -11.20 16.58 -0.27
C GLY A 300 -10.36 17.58 0.54
N LYS A 301 -10.91 18.08 1.65
CA LYS A 301 -10.26 19.03 2.58
C LYS A 301 -10.29 18.53 4.03
N PRO A 302 -9.65 17.38 4.33
CA PRO A 302 -9.60 16.86 5.69
C PRO A 302 -8.64 17.68 6.56
N ASN A 303 -8.89 17.77 7.87
CA ASN A 303 -7.93 18.34 8.82
C ASN A 303 -6.63 17.50 8.88
N ALA A 304 -6.79 16.18 8.82
CA ALA A 304 -5.72 15.20 8.76
C ALA A 304 -6.27 13.87 8.21
N PHE A 305 -5.37 12.99 7.77
CA PHE A 305 -5.71 11.59 7.46
C PHE A 305 -4.53 10.67 7.74
N TYR A 306 -4.82 9.40 8.00
CA TYR A 306 -3.80 8.36 8.08
C TYR A 306 -3.46 7.80 6.69
N TYR A 307 -2.16 7.64 6.47
CA TYR A 307 -1.53 7.02 5.32
C TYR A 307 -0.79 5.78 5.80
N VAL A 308 -1.18 4.60 5.34
CA VAL A 308 -0.51 3.33 5.65
C VAL A 308 0.27 2.92 4.41
N LEU A 309 1.58 2.86 4.53
CA LEU A 309 2.51 2.43 3.49
C LEU A 309 2.96 1.01 3.78
N VAL A 310 2.77 0.10 2.83
CA VAL A 310 3.11 -1.32 2.95
C VAL A 310 4.01 -1.71 1.79
N ASN A 311 5.14 -2.34 2.07
CA ASN A 311 5.93 -2.99 1.04
C ASN A 311 5.17 -4.23 0.56
N ALA A 312 4.85 -4.25 -0.74
CA ALA A 312 4.11 -5.34 -1.36
C ALA A 312 4.99 -6.57 -1.60
N ALA A 313 4.36 -7.71 -1.89
CA ALA A 313 5.06 -8.89 -2.35
C ALA A 313 5.75 -8.58 -3.70
N SER A 314 7.03 -8.97 -3.78
CA SER A 314 7.89 -8.86 -4.96
C SER A 314 7.47 -9.82 -6.06
#